data_AF-A0AAV0VRU0-F1
#
_entry.id   AF-A0AAV0VRU0-F1
#
_cell.length_a   1.000
_cell.length_b   1.000
_cell.length_c   1.000
_cell.angle_alpha   90.00
_cell.angle_beta   90.00
_cell.angle_gamma   90.00
#
_symmetry.space_group_name_H-M   'P 1'
#
loop_
_entity.id
_entity.type
_entity.pdbx_description
1 polymer ?
#
loop_
_entity_poly.entity_id
_entity_poly.type
_entity_poly.pdbx_seq_one_letter_code
_entity_poly.pdbx_strand_id
1 'polypeptide(L)'
;MQSAPEIDRILNTRVTRSTAESLLINGNSTSPVKIGKHKYLIHNTCPFDSVSAIVTMAYIDNPRYKQFINDSENSFLKFCKNLAINGTSIKSYCDRGTLLKTIFTENTGIQALNL
;
A
#
# COMPACT_ATOMS: atom_id res chain seq x y z
N MET A 1 30.09 20.02 8.72
CA MET A 1 29.11 21.05 8.32
C MET A 1 27.91 20.93 9.25
N GLN A 2 27.66 21.94 10.07
CA GLN A 2 26.40 22.02 10.83
C GLN A 2 25.28 22.38 9.85
N SER A 3 24.20 21.61 9.83
CA SER A 3 22.97 22.00 9.14
C SER A 3 22.43 23.30 9.77
N ALA A 4 21.85 24.15 8.93
CA ALA A 4 21.27 25.40 9.38
C ALA A 4 19.99 25.11 10.21
N PRO A 5 19.93 25.54 11.48
CA PRO A 5 18.85 25.17 12.40
C PRO A 5 17.48 25.70 11.98
N GLU A 6 17.43 26.75 11.16
CA GLU A 6 16.19 27.27 10.61
C GLU A 6 15.58 26.34 9.54
N ILE A 7 16.43 25.73 8.70
CA ILE A 7 15.99 24.74 7.70
C ILE A 7 15.41 23.52 8.41
N ASP A 8 16.10 23.03 9.44
CA ASP A 8 15.63 21.90 10.25
C ASP A 8 14.31 22.24 10.95
N ARG A 9 14.15 23.46 11.46
CA ARG A 9 12.90 23.93 12.06
C ARG A 9 11.78 23.93 11.02
N ILE A 10 12.00 24.41 9.80
CA ILE A 10 11.00 24.45 8.72
C ILE A 10 10.62 23.04 8.25
N LEU A 11 11.61 22.14 8.10
CA LEU A 11 11.37 20.74 7.75
C LEU A 11 10.57 20.00 8.83
N ASN A 12 10.81 20.31 10.11
CA ASN A 12 10.11 19.70 11.24
C ASN A 12 8.76 20.38 11.59
N THR A 13 8.55 21.65 11.20
CA THR A 13 7.27 22.37 11.41
C THR A 13 6.29 22.18 10.26
N ARG A 14 6.79 21.92 9.04
CA ARG A 14 5.92 21.38 8.00
C ARG A 14 5.46 20.00 8.46
N VAL A 15 4.17 19.90 8.74
CA VAL A 15 3.40 18.66 8.66
C VAL A 15 3.34 18.20 7.18
N THR A 16 4.44 18.30 6.42
CA THR A 16 4.69 17.41 5.30
C THR A 16 4.96 16.06 5.95
N ARG A 17 3.88 15.40 6.34
CA ARG A 17 3.85 14.04 6.83
C ARG A 17 4.24 13.12 5.68
N SER A 18 5.48 13.21 5.22
CA SER A 18 6.15 12.15 4.47
C SER A 18 6.39 10.91 5.34
N THR A 19 5.90 10.93 6.58
CA THR A 19 5.87 9.82 7.55
C THR A 19 4.57 9.04 7.54
N ALA A 20 3.54 9.45 6.78
CA ALA A 20 2.49 8.50 6.44
C ALA A 20 3.13 7.53 5.46
N GLU A 21 3.64 6.39 5.95
CA GLU A 21 4.16 5.29 5.16
C GLU A 21 3.06 4.76 4.24
N SER A 22 2.58 5.56 3.30
CA SER A 22 1.44 5.23 2.44
C SER A 22 1.92 4.50 1.18
N LEU A 23 3.23 4.27 1.09
CA LEU A 23 3.90 3.60 0.00
C LEU A 23 4.09 2.14 0.35
N LEU A 24 3.48 1.28 -0.45
CA LEU A 24 3.67 -0.16 -0.36
C LEU A 24 5.06 -0.53 -0.89
N ILE A 25 5.73 -1.45 -0.20
CA ILE A 25 6.93 -2.09 -0.73
C ILE A 25 6.52 -3.14 -1.76
N ASN A 26 7.24 -3.15 -2.88
CA ASN A 26 7.03 -4.10 -3.97
C ASN A 26 7.08 -5.55 -3.46
N GLY A 27 6.14 -6.35 -3.92
CA GLY A 27 6.00 -7.78 -3.62
C GLY A 27 7.28 -8.60 -3.81
N ASN A 28 8.10 -8.26 -4.81
CA ASN A 28 9.39 -8.91 -5.08
C ASN A 28 10.42 -8.71 -3.95
N SER A 29 10.22 -7.69 -3.11
CA SER A 29 11.10 -7.35 -1.98
C SER A 29 10.44 -7.63 -0.62
N THR A 30 9.23 -8.20 -0.58
CA THR A 30 8.50 -8.48 0.66
C THR A 30 8.50 -9.96 1.02
N SER A 31 8.36 -10.25 2.31
CA SER A 31 8.18 -11.60 2.82
C SER A 31 6.76 -12.14 2.51
N PRO A 32 6.56 -13.47 2.55
CA PRO A 32 5.23 -14.06 2.34
C PRO A 32 4.19 -13.53 3.32
N VAL A 33 2.98 -13.24 2.82
CA VAL A 33 1.84 -12.82 3.65
C VAL A 33 0.93 -14.00 3.98
N LYS A 34 0.36 -14.02 5.19
CA LYS A 34 -0.60 -15.06 5.60
C LYS A 34 -2.03 -14.57 5.33
N ILE A 35 -2.74 -15.26 4.44
CA ILE A 35 -4.14 -14.96 4.10
C ILE A 35 -4.96 -16.21 4.39
N GLY A 36 -5.80 -16.14 5.44
CA GLY A 36 -6.50 -17.30 5.98
C GLY A 36 -5.52 -18.37 6.49
N LYS A 37 -5.61 -19.58 5.95
CA LYS A 37 -4.74 -20.72 6.31
C LYS A 37 -3.48 -20.84 5.45
N HIS A 38 -3.36 -20.05 4.39
CA HIS A 38 -2.28 -20.18 3.40
C HIS A 38 -1.28 -19.01 3.50
N LYS A 39 -0.04 -19.27 3.09
CA LYS A 39 1.01 -18.26 2.93
C LYS A 39 1.21 -17.99 1.45
N TYR A 40 1.28 -16.72 1.09
CA TYR A 40 1.38 -16.27 -0.30
C TYR A 40 2.63 -15.44 -0.51
N LEU A 41 3.40 -15.81 -1.53
CA LEU A 41 4.36 -14.92 -2.17
C LEU A 41 3.64 -14.17 -3.27
N ILE A 42 3.69 -12.85 -3.22
CA ILE A 42 3.00 -11.98 -4.19
C ILE A 42 4.09 -11.21 -4.91
N HIS A 43 4.20 -11.41 -6.22
CA HIS A 43 5.24 -10.83 -7.05
C HIS A 43 4.68 -9.78 -8.01
N ASN A 44 5.57 -8.97 -8.59
CA ASN A 44 5.26 -8.00 -9.64
C ASN A 44 4.11 -7.05 -9.28
N THR A 45 4.05 -6.62 -8.02
CA THR A 45 2.96 -5.76 -7.53
C THR A 45 3.13 -4.28 -7.87
N CYS A 46 4.25 -3.88 -8.49
CA CYS A 46 4.52 -2.48 -8.86
C CYS A 46 3.32 -1.76 -9.51
N PRO A 47 2.60 -2.37 -10.49
CA PRO A 47 1.44 -1.72 -11.09
C PRO A 47 0.29 -1.49 -10.10
N PHE A 48 0.05 -2.44 -9.20
CA PHE A 48 -0.96 -2.28 -8.15
C PHE A 48 -0.54 -1.22 -7.13
N ASP A 49 0.72 -1.28 -6.68
CA ASP A 49 1.26 -0.40 -5.66
C ASP A 49 1.31 1.06 -6.16
N SER A 50 1.63 1.29 -7.45
CA SER A 50 1.67 2.63 -8.05
C SER A 50 0.29 3.26 -8.16
N VAL A 51 -0.72 2.51 -8.63
CA VAL A 51 -2.11 3.00 -8.68
C VAL A 51 -2.64 3.26 -7.26
N SER A 52 -2.32 2.39 -6.30
CA SER A 52 -2.68 2.58 -4.90
C SER A 52 -2.10 3.88 -4.35
N ALA A 53 -0.82 4.17 -4.64
CA ALA A 53 -0.16 5.41 -4.21
C ALA A 53 -0.85 6.65 -4.80
N ILE A 54 -1.14 6.66 -6.10
CA ILE A 54 -1.82 7.78 -6.77
C ILE A 54 -3.18 8.06 -6.13
N VAL A 55 -4.01 7.02 -5.95
CA VAL A 55 -5.35 7.16 -5.38
C VAL A 55 -5.29 7.59 -3.92
N THR A 56 -4.34 7.06 -3.16
CA THR A 56 -4.12 7.41 -1.75
C THR A 56 -3.73 8.88 -1.60
N MET A 57 -2.84 9.39 -2.45
CA MET A 57 -2.47 10.81 -2.45
C MET A 57 -3.64 11.70 -2.88
N ALA A 58 -4.37 11.32 -3.94
CA ALA A 58 -5.56 12.05 -4.35
C ALA A 58 -6.61 12.13 -3.23
N TYR A 59 -6.77 11.07 -2.43
CA TYR A 59 -7.66 11.07 -1.26
C TYR A 59 -7.18 12.06 -0.17
N ILE A 60 -5.88 12.21 0.02
CA ILE A 60 -5.30 13.14 1.01
C ILE A 60 -5.46 14.59 0.53
N ASP A 61 -5.15 14.84 -0.74
CA ASP A 61 -4.97 16.21 -1.26
C ASP A 61 -6.27 16.87 -1.74
N ASN A 62 -7.30 16.09 -2.11
CA ASN A 62 -8.54 16.62 -2.67
C ASN A 62 -9.76 16.33 -1.78
N PRO A 63 -10.33 17.35 -1.10
CA PRO A 63 -11.48 17.16 -0.20
C PRO A 63 -12.73 16.59 -0.86
N ARG A 64 -13.00 16.93 -2.13
CA ARG A 64 -14.16 16.40 -2.86
C ARG A 64 -13.94 14.92 -3.19
N TYR A 65 -12.74 14.57 -3.63
CA TYR A 65 -12.40 13.17 -3.91
C TYR A 65 -12.36 12.32 -2.63
N LYS A 66 -11.89 12.91 -1.51
CA LYS A 66 -11.97 12.31 -0.18
C LYS A 66 -13.41 11.94 0.20
N GLN A 67 -14.36 12.86 0.01
CA GLN A 67 -15.77 12.61 0.27
C GLN A 67 -16.31 11.48 -0.63
N PHE A 68 -16.04 11.55 -1.93
CA PHE A 68 -16.42 10.49 -2.87
C PHE A 68 -15.91 9.10 -2.44
N ILE A 69 -14.65 8.99 -2.04
CA ILE A 69 -14.08 7.72 -1.55
C ILE A 69 -14.70 7.31 -0.21
N ASN A 70 -15.02 8.25 0.68
CA ASN A 70 -15.65 7.94 1.96
C ASN A 70 -17.01 7.27 1.81
N ASP A 71 -17.75 7.64 0.77
CA ASP A 71 -19.10 7.12 0.47
C ASP A 71 -19.06 5.88 -0.46
N SER A 72 -17.85 5.46 -0.89
CA SER A 72 -17.67 4.37 -1.84
C SER A 72 -17.65 2.99 -1.17
N GLU A 73 -18.37 2.04 -1.76
CA GLU A 73 -18.35 0.63 -1.38
C GLU A 73 -17.24 -0.19 -2.06
N ASN A 74 -16.50 0.42 -3.00
CA ASN A 74 -15.44 -0.26 -3.73
C ASN A 74 -14.27 -0.66 -2.80
N SER A 75 -13.92 -1.95 -2.81
CA SER A 75 -12.91 -2.52 -1.91
C SER A 75 -11.51 -1.94 -2.11
N PHE A 76 -11.12 -1.62 -3.34
CA PHE A 76 -9.84 -0.98 -3.65
C PHE A 76 -9.79 0.47 -3.15
N LEU A 77 -10.88 1.23 -3.30
CA LEU A 77 -10.96 2.59 -2.77
C LEU A 77 -10.95 2.61 -1.24
N LYS A 78 -11.65 1.65 -0.58
CA LYS A 78 -11.57 1.44 0.87
C LYS A 78 -10.15 1.10 1.32
N PHE A 79 -9.43 0.27 0.55
CA PHE A 79 -8.02 -0.02 0.80
C PHE A 79 -7.15 1.24 0.74
N CYS A 80 -7.26 2.06 -0.30
CA CYS A 80 -6.51 3.30 -0.44
C CYS A 80 -6.83 4.31 0.68
N LYS A 81 -8.11 4.43 1.06
CA LYS A 81 -8.54 5.22 2.24
C LYS A 81 -7.86 4.75 3.52
N ASN A 82 -7.84 3.45 3.77
CA ASN A 82 -7.19 2.88 4.96
C ASN A 82 -5.69 3.11 4.94
N LEU A 83 -5.06 3.03 3.76
CA LEU A 83 -3.64 3.33 3.57
C LEU A 83 -3.33 4.81 3.87
N ALA A 84 -4.18 5.74 3.42
CA ALA A 84 -4.02 7.17 3.70
C ALA A 84 -4.14 7.50 5.19
N ILE A 85 -5.08 6.85 5.89
CA ILE A 85 -5.37 7.15 7.30
C ILE A 85 -4.33 6.51 8.22
N ASN A 86 -3.96 5.25 7.96
CA ASN A 86 -3.20 4.43 8.89
C ASN A 86 -1.74 4.19 8.46
N GLY A 87 -1.39 4.49 7.21
CA GLY A 87 -0.12 4.08 6.61
C GLY A 87 -0.05 2.57 6.31
N THR A 88 1.12 2.11 5.94
CA THR A 88 1.41 0.71 5.65
C THR A 88 1.55 -0.08 6.92
N SER A 89 1.01 -1.29 6.90
CA SER A 89 1.16 -2.27 7.96
C SER A 89 1.16 -3.66 7.34
N ILE A 90 1.47 -4.67 8.16
CA ILE A 90 1.31 -6.08 7.77
C ILE A 90 -0.11 -6.33 7.23
N LYS A 91 -1.12 -5.69 7.84
CA LYS A 91 -2.50 -5.79 7.38
C LYS A 91 -2.66 -5.25 5.95
N SER A 92 -2.03 -4.12 5.61
CA SER A 92 -2.09 -3.54 4.27
C SER A 92 -1.55 -4.52 3.21
N TYR A 93 -0.49 -5.26 3.52
CA TYR A 93 0.04 -6.29 2.61
C TYR A 93 -0.87 -7.51 2.47
N CYS A 94 -1.56 -7.92 3.54
CA CYS A 94 -2.59 -8.97 3.47
C CYS A 94 -3.82 -8.51 2.68
N ASP A 95 -4.27 -7.27 2.87
CA ASP A 95 -5.40 -6.67 2.15
C ASP A 95 -5.08 -6.55 0.65
N ARG A 96 -3.86 -6.09 0.31
CA ARG A 96 -3.35 -6.10 -1.08
C ARG A 96 -3.46 -7.49 -1.71
N GLY A 97 -2.97 -8.52 -1.02
CA GLY A 97 -3.05 -9.89 -1.51
C GLY A 97 -4.49 -10.39 -1.67
N THR A 98 -5.37 -10.01 -0.75
CA THR A 98 -6.80 -10.36 -0.82
C THR A 98 -7.46 -9.72 -2.04
N LEU A 99 -7.13 -8.46 -2.37
CA LEU A 99 -7.62 -7.79 -3.58
C LEU A 99 -7.06 -8.43 -4.86
N LEU A 100 -5.76 -8.74 -4.90
CA LEU A 100 -5.15 -9.37 -6.07
C LEU A 100 -5.77 -10.75 -6.37
N LYS A 101 -6.16 -11.51 -5.33
CA LYS A 101 -6.87 -12.79 -5.48
C LYS A 101 -8.24 -12.68 -6.14
N THR A 102 -8.87 -11.50 -6.17
CA THR A 102 -10.14 -11.31 -6.89
C THR A 102 -9.93 -11.11 -8.39
N ILE A 103 -8.69 -10.86 -8.84
CA ILE A 103 -8.34 -10.52 -10.22
C ILE A 103 -7.52 -11.63 -10.86
N PHE A 104 -6.61 -12.24 -10.10
CA PHE A 104 -5.67 -13.25 -10.56
C PHE A 104 -5.92 -14.59 -9.89
N THR A 105 -5.78 -15.67 -10.66
CA THR A 105 -5.79 -17.04 -10.15
C THR A 105 -4.45 -17.38 -9.50
N GLU A 106 -4.50 -18.12 -8.40
CA GLU A 106 -3.30 -18.62 -7.72
C GLU A 106 -2.55 -19.62 -8.62
N ASN A 107 -1.23 -19.46 -8.73
CA ASN A 107 -0.36 -20.46 -9.33
C ASN A 107 0.28 -21.27 -8.19
N THR A 108 0.06 -22.58 -8.15
CA THR A 108 0.64 -23.48 -7.14
C THR A 108 2.15 -23.71 -7.29
N GLY A 109 2.81 -22.99 -8.19
CA GLY A 109 4.21 -23.22 -8.54
C GLY A 109 4.40 -24.50 -9.36
N ILE A 110 5.64 -24.81 -9.72
CA ILE A 110 5.98 -26.07 -10.37
C ILE A 110 5.90 -27.18 -9.30
N GLN A 111 4.85 -28.01 -9.35
CA GLN A 111 4.76 -29.24 -8.54
C GLN A 111 5.60 -30.41 -9.13
N ALA A 112 6.33 -30.16 -10.22
CA ALA A 112 7.11 -31.16 -10.94
C ALA A 112 8.61 -30.87 -10.86
N LEU A 113 9.22 -31.18 -9.72
CA LEU A 113 10.61 -31.59 -9.67
C LEU A 113 10.62 -32.97 -9.02
N ASN A 114 10.28 -33.98 -9.81
CA ASN A 114 10.75 -35.33 -9.53
C ASN A 114 12.25 -35.32 -9.82
N LEU A 115 13.05 -35.07 -8.78
CA LEU A 115 14.47 -35.41 -8.76
C LEU A 115 14.62 -36.90 -8.45
#